data_AF-A0A1F3A2U7-F1
#
_entry.id   AF-A0A1F3A2U7-F1
#
_cell.length_a   1.000
_cell.length_b   1.000
_cell.length_c   1.000
_cell.angle_alpha   90.00
_cell.angle_beta   90.00
_cell.angle_gamma   90.00
#
_symmetry.space_group_name_H-M   'P 1'
#
loop_
_entity.id
_entity.type
_entity.pdbx_description
1 polymer ?
#
loop_
_entity_poly.entity_id
_entity_poly.type
_entity_poly.pdbx_seq_one_letter_code
_entity_poly.pdbx_strand_id
1 'polypeptide(L)' 'MVRRVAHTLLDPARGTAARALLKQQFNEPPTRGLKALLAAAPLDGIDLERVRDTGRKVDL' A
#
# COMPACT_ATOMS: atom_id res chain seq x y z
N MET A 1 7.19 -1.25 -24.49
CA MET A 1 5.94 -1.97 -24.16
C MET A 1 5.17 -1.33 -23.01
N VAL A 2 5.82 -1.00 -21.88
CA VAL A 2 5.21 -0.37 -20.68
C VAL A 2 4.43 0.92 -20.98
N ARG A 3 4.92 1.77 -21.89
CA ARG A 3 4.25 3.03 -22.27
C ARG A 3 2.82 2.84 -22.79
N ARG A 4 2.54 1.76 -23.52
CA ARG A 4 1.17 1.46 -24.01
C ARG A 4 0.24 1.07 -22.87
N VAL A 5 0.75 0.29 -21.90
CA VAL A 5 0.01 -0.07 -20.69
C VAL A 5 -0.34 1.18 -19.88
N ALA A 6 0.61 2.11 -19.72
CA ALA A 6 0.38 3.38 -19.03
C ALA A 6 -0.73 4.22 -19.71
N HIS A 7 -0.74 4.30 -21.05
CA HIS A 7 -1.81 4.99 -21.77
C HIS A 7 -3.19 4.32 -21.57
N THR A 8 -3.27 3.00 -21.61
CA THR A 8 -4.54 2.28 -21.36
C THR A 8 -5.03 2.45 -19.92
N LEU A 9 -4.12 2.61 -18.95
CA LEU A 9 -4.47 2.87 -17.55
C LEU A 9 -4.96 4.30 -17.27
N LEU A 10 -4.58 5.24 -18.13
CA LEU A 10 -4.99 6.65 -18.09
C LEU A 10 -6.30 6.91 -18.85
N ASP A 11 -6.71 5.99 -19.73
CA ASP A 11 -7.98 6.06 -20.45
C ASP A 11 -9.15 5.80 -19.47
N PRO A 12 -10.08 6.76 -19.25
CA PRO A 12 -11.20 6.60 -18.32
C PRO A 12 -12.17 5.47 -18.69
N ALA A 13 -12.30 5.15 -19.98
CA ALA A 13 -13.20 4.10 -20.45
C ALA A 13 -12.60 2.70 -20.27
N ARG A 14 -11.26 2.59 -20.23
CA ARG A 14 -10.54 1.31 -20.24
C ARG A 14 -9.70 1.06 -18.99
N GLY A 15 -9.45 2.08 -18.20
CA GLY A 15 -8.55 2.04 -17.04
C GLY A 15 -9.01 1.04 -15.99
N THR A 16 -10.31 0.97 -15.69
CA THR A 16 -10.86 0.01 -14.72
C THR A 16 -10.68 -1.44 -15.18
N ALA A 17 -10.99 -1.74 -16.44
CA ALA A 17 -10.83 -3.07 -17.01
C ALA A 17 -9.35 -3.49 -17.12
N ALA A 18 -8.47 -2.56 -17.52
CA ALA A 18 -7.03 -2.79 -17.56
C ALA A 18 -6.45 -3.08 -16.16
N ARG A 19 -6.89 -2.34 -15.13
CA ARG A 19 -6.50 -2.60 -13.73
C ARG A 19 -6.97 -3.97 -13.25
N ALA A 20 -8.20 -4.39 -13.60
CA ALA A 20 -8.72 -5.70 -13.22
C ALA A 20 -7.89 -6.85 -13.82
N LEU A 21 -7.56 -6.77 -15.11
CA LEU A 21 -6.72 -7.77 -15.78
C LEU A 21 -5.31 -7.85 -15.19
N LEU A 22 -4.70 -6.70 -14.89
CA LEU A 22 -3.38 -6.66 -14.27
C LEU A 22 -3.42 -7.26 -12.85
N LYS A 23 -4.46 -6.99 -12.07
CA LYS A 23 -4.62 -7.58 -10.73
C LYS A 23 -4.82 -9.10 -10.78
N GLN A 24 -5.56 -9.62 -11.75
CA GLN A 24 -5.73 -11.06 -11.94
C GLN A 24 -4.41 -11.74 -12.32
N GLN A 25 -3.64 -11.13 -13.24
CA GLN A 25 -2.40 -11.71 -13.76
C GLN A 25 -1.24 -11.61 -12.77
N PHE A 26 -1.14 -10.51 -12.04
CA PHE A 26 -0.05 -10.22 -11.11
C PHE A 26 -0.51 -10.31 -9.66
N ASN A 27 -1.41 -11.27 -9.38
CA ASN A 27 -2.10 -11.47 -8.12
C ASN A 27 -1.33 -10.90 -6.93
N GLU A 28 -1.78 -9.76 -6.44
CA GLU A 28 -1.25 -9.17 -5.21
C GLU A 28 -1.52 -10.22 -4.12
N PRO A 29 -0.53 -10.61 -3.29
CA PRO A 29 -0.79 -11.53 -2.19
C PRO A 29 -2.01 -11.01 -1.42
N PRO A 30 -2.93 -11.90 -1.01
CA PRO A 30 -4.24 -11.51 -0.48
C PRO A 30 -4.04 -10.39 0.52
N THR A 31 -4.83 -9.32 0.40
CA THR A 31 -4.70 -8.10 1.19
C THR A 31 -4.56 -8.50 2.65
N ARG A 32 -3.32 -8.52 3.15
CA ARG A 32 -3.06 -8.97 4.50
C ARG A 32 -3.68 -7.90 5.38
N GLY A 33 -4.65 -8.29 6.20
CA GLY A 33 -5.19 -7.38 7.20
C GLY A 33 -4.06 -6.81 8.05
N LEU A 34 -4.26 -5.64 8.67
CA LEU A 34 -3.21 -4.95 9.44
C LEU A 34 -2.43 -5.89 10.38
N LYS A 35 -3.12 -6.80 11.07
CA LYS A 35 -2.50 -7.83 11.93
C LYS A 35 -1.53 -8.75 11.17
N ALA A 36 -1.91 -9.20 9.99
CA ALA A 36 -1.09 -10.09 9.16
C ALA A 36 0.12 -9.36 8.53
N LEU A 37 0.01 -8.05 8.30
CA LEU A 37 1.14 -7.21 7.90
C LEU A 37 2.14 -7.03 9.04
N LEU A 38 1.64 -6.71 10.25
CA LEU A 38 2.49 -6.54 11.43
C LEU A 38 3.21 -7.86 11.80
N ALA A 39 2.53 -9.00 11.70
CA ALA A 39 3.13 -10.31 11.95
C ALA A 39 4.22 -10.70 10.93
N ALA A 40 4.13 -10.18 9.70
CA ALA A 40 5.10 -10.44 8.65
C ALA A 40 6.21 -9.38 8.55
N ALA A 41 6.13 -8.31 9.36
CA ALA A 41 7.11 -7.25 9.34
C ALA A 41 8.41 -7.68 10.07
N PRO A 42 9.59 -7.30 9.56
CA PRO A 42 10.85 -7.53 10.24
C PRO A 42 10.99 -6.53 11.40
N LEU A 43 10.33 -6.81 12.52
CA LEU A 43 10.33 -5.92 13.69
C LEU A 43 11.55 -6.11 14.60
N ASP A 44 12.50 -6.95 14.21
CA ASP A 44 13.75 -7.17 14.95
C ASP A 44 14.51 -5.84 15.10
N GLY A 45 14.82 -5.48 16.35
CA GLY A 45 15.53 -4.24 16.66
C GLY A 45 14.66 -2.97 16.64
N ILE A 46 13.35 -3.07 16.45
CA ILE A 46 12.43 -1.94 16.54
C ILE A 46 11.88 -1.83 17.97
N ASP A 47 12.13 -0.70 18.62
CA ASP A 47 11.51 -0.37 19.91
C ASP A 47 10.04 0.00 19.71
N LEU A 48 9.16 -0.93 20.08
CA LEU A 48 7.70 -0.74 20.07
C LEU A 48 7.18 -0.10 21.37
N GLU A 49 8.01 0.02 22.40
CA GLU A 49 7.64 0.59 23.70
C GLU A 49 7.93 2.09 23.79
N ARG A 50 8.18 2.74 22.65
CA ARG A 50 8.43 4.18 22.57
C ARG A 50 7.41 4.94 23.44
N VAL A 51 7.95 5.67 24.41
CA VAL A 51 7.18 6.52 25.32
C VAL A 51 6.25 7.43 24.52
N ARG A 52 4.98 7.50 24.93
CA ARG A 52 3.98 8.36 24.31
C ARG A 52 4.49 9.81 24.27
N ASP A 53 4.76 10.30 23.07
CA ASP A 53 5.02 11.71 22.83
C ASP A 53 3.68 12.46 22.87
N THR A 54 3.45 13.19 23.96
CA THR A 54 2.25 14.02 24.16
C THR A 54 2.29 15.32 23.35
N GLY A 55 3.32 15.51 22.51
CA GLY A 55 3.50 16.69 21.69
C GLY A 55 4.09 17.88 22.46
N ARG A 56 4.46 18.91 21.69
CA ARG A 56 4.88 20.21 22.24
C ARG A 56 3.65 21.09 22.40
N LYS A 57 3.66 21.94 23.42
CA LYS A 57 2.62 22.96 23.60
C LYS A 57 2.60 23.87 22.36
N VAL A 58 1.51 23.85 21.59
CA VAL A 58 1.27 24.78 20.49
C VAL A 58 0.44 25.91 21.07
N ASP A 59 0.99 27.13 21.13
CA ASP A 59 0.17 28.33 21.34
C ASP A 59 -0.53 28.64 20.00
N LEU A 60 -1.86 28.72 20.05
CA LEU A 60 -2.74 29.10 18.94
C LEU A 60 -2.99 30.60 18.97
#